data_AF-A0A0K6HSU4-F1
#
_entry.id   AF-A0A0K6HSU4-F1
#
_cell.length_a   1.000
_cell.length_b   1.000
_cell.length_c   1.000
_cell.angle_alpha   90.00
_cell.angle_beta   90.00
_cell.angle_gamma   90.00
#
_symmetry.space_group_name_H-M   'P 1'
#
loop_
_entity.id
_entity.type
_entity.pdbx_description
1 polymer ?
#
loop_
_entity_poly.entity_id
_entity_poly.type
_entity_poly.pdbx_seq_one_letter_code
_entity_poly.pdbx_strand_id
1 'polypeptide(L)' 'MTHAPIALTELAEKGADVDVLRQMVQFMAQRLMELDVEGRCGAGYDEKSAARLNRRNGYRDRTWDTRAGTVELKIPK' A
#
# COMPACT_ATOMS: atom_id res chain seq x y z
N MET A 1 15.45 6.21 1.80
CA MET A 1 14.89 5.61 0.58
C MET A 1 13.41 5.94 0.50
N THR A 2 13.05 7.02 -0.19
CA THR A 2 11.66 7.42 -0.47
C THR A 2 11.41 7.15 -1.96
N HIS A 3 11.00 5.93 -2.29
CA HIS A 3 10.73 5.51 -3.67
C HIS A 3 9.30 5.83 -4.15
N ALA A 4 8.43 6.37 -3.30
CA ALA A 4 7.04 6.67 -3.63
C ALA A 4 6.82 7.68 -4.77
N PRO A 5 7.56 8.81 -4.87
CA PRO A 5 7.28 9.78 -5.93
C PRO A 5 7.70 9.26 -7.32
N ILE A 6 8.83 8.56 -7.40
CA ILE A 6 9.39 8.03 -8.65
C ILE A 6 8.44 7.00 -9.28
N ALA A 7 7.88 6.12 -8.44
CA ALA A 7 6.95 5.08 -8.89
C ALA A 7 5.64 5.65 -9.45
N LEU A 8 5.14 6.76 -8.91
CA LEU A 8 3.90 7.38 -9.39
C LEU A 8 4.11 8.12 -10.72
N THR A 9 5.25 8.80 -10.88
CA THR A 9 5.60 9.49 -12.14
C THR A 9 5.80 8.53 -13.30
N GLU A 10 6.52 7.42 -13.08
CA GLU A 10 6.79 6.42 -14.12
C GLU A 10 5.50 5.71 -14.60
N LEU A 11 4.52 5.60 -13.70
CA LEU A 11 3.21 5.00 -13.99
C LEU A 11 2.31 5.95 -14.78
N ALA A 12 2.35 7.25 -14.49
CA ALA A 12 1.59 8.28 -15.20
C ALA A 12 2.05 8.47 -16.67
N GLU A 13 3.33 8.24 -16.96
CA GLU A 13 3.93 8.40 -18.30
C GLU A 13 3.46 7.35 -19.32
N LYS A 14 2.89 6.22 -18.89
CA LYS A 14 2.47 5.11 -19.78
C LYS A 14 1.11 5.29 -20.46
N GLY A 15 0.37 6.39 -20.21
CA GLY A 15 -0.92 6.65 -20.83
C GLY A 15 -2.07 5.77 -20.27
N ALA A 16 -3.28 5.95 -20.80
CA ALA A 16 -4.53 5.35 -20.29
C ALA A 16 -4.67 3.85 -20.61
N ASP A 17 -3.66 3.07 -20.25
CA ASP A 17 -3.75 1.62 -20.24
C ASP A 17 -4.50 1.17 -18.96
N VAL A 18 -5.43 0.22 -19.11
CA VAL A 18 -6.20 -0.34 -17.99
C VAL A 18 -5.24 -0.92 -16.95
N ASP A 19 -4.08 -1.42 -17.36
CA ASP A 19 -3.04 -1.93 -16.47
C ASP A 19 -2.39 -0.86 -15.61
N VAL A 20 -2.24 0.38 -16.12
CA VAL A 20 -1.72 1.51 -15.35
C VAL A 20 -2.69 1.86 -14.22
N LEU A 21 -3.99 1.96 -14.53
CA LEU A 21 -5.02 2.22 -13.53
C LEU A 21 -5.10 1.11 -12.47
N ARG A 22 -4.99 -0.15 -12.89
CA ARG A 22 -4.97 -1.30 -11.99
C ARG A 22 -3.80 -1.23 -11.00
N GLN A 23 -2.60 -0.92 -11.49
CA GLN A 23 -1.41 -0.75 -10.65
C GLN A 23 -1.51 0.46 -9.71
N MET A 24 -2.07 1.58 -10.18
CA MET A 24 -2.30 2.76 -9.33
C MET A 24 -3.25 2.44 -8.18
N VAL A 25 -4.36 1.76 -8.47
CA VAL A 25 -5.34 1.35 -7.45
C VAL A 25 -4.70 0.41 -6.44
N GLN A 26 -3.93 -0.57 -6.90
CA GLN A 26 -3.19 -1.49 -6.01
C GLN A 26 -2.23 -0.73 -5.10
N PHE A 27 -1.39 0.13 -5.67
CA PHE A 27 -0.41 0.91 -4.91
C PHE A 27 -1.08 1.79 -3.85
N MET A 28 -2.12 2.53 -4.24
CA MET A 28 -2.84 3.42 -3.34
C MET A 28 -3.56 2.64 -2.23
N ALA A 29 -4.17 1.51 -2.54
CA ALA A 29 -4.82 0.65 -1.54
C ALA A 29 -3.81 0.11 -0.52
N GLN A 30 -2.67 -0.40 -0.97
CA GLN A 30 -1.58 -0.84 -0.08
C GLN A 30 -1.10 0.30 0.82
N ARG A 31 -0.87 1.49 0.25
CA ARG A 31 -0.36 2.62 1.02
C ARG A 31 -1.35 3.10 2.08
N LEU A 32 -2.63 3.13 1.77
CA LEU A 32 -3.67 3.48 2.74
C LEU A 32 -3.74 2.47 3.90
N MET A 33 -3.62 1.17 3.61
CA MET A 33 -3.58 0.15 4.65
C MET A 33 -2.33 0.28 5.53
N GLU A 34 -1.16 0.59 4.96
CA GLU A 34 0.05 0.83 5.74
C GLU A 34 -0.10 2.01 6.71
N LEU A 35 -0.68 3.12 6.25
CA LEU A 35 -0.92 4.31 7.06
C LEU A 35 -1.88 4.03 8.22
N ASP A 36 -2.98 3.30 7.96
CA ASP A 36 -3.91 2.88 9.01
C ASP A 36 -3.18 2.04 10.09
N VAL A 37 -2.27 1.15 9.67
CA VAL A 37 -1.50 0.33 10.60
C VAL A 37 -0.47 1.14 11.39
N GLU A 38 0.17 2.16 10.80
CA GLU A 38 1.02 3.10 11.58
C GLU A 38 0.22 3.75 12.71
N GLY A 39 -0.99 4.24 12.40
CA GLY A 39 -1.90 4.80 13.38
C GLY A 39 -2.29 3.80 14.48
N ARG A 40 -2.62 2.56 14.11
CA ARG A 40 -2.97 1.50 15.08
C ARG A 40 -1.79 1.03 15.94
N CYS A 41 -0.58 0.99 15.37
CA CYS A 41 0.62 0.63 16.12
C CYS A 41 1.13 1.78 17.00
N GLY A 42 0.74 3.03 16.73
CA GLY A 42 1.26 4.22 17.41
C GLY A 42 2.72 4.52 17.08
N ALA A 43 3.24 3.92 16.01
CA ALA A 43 4.62 4.05 15.56
C ALA A 43 4.74 3.65 14.08
N GLY A 44 5.65 4.30 13.37
CA GLY A 44 6.02 3.94 12.01
C GLY A 44 6.65 2.56 11.90
N TYR A 45 6.80 2.11 10.65
CA TYR A 45 7.55 0.89 10.36
C TYR A 45 9.01 1.05 10.81
N ASP A 46 9.51 0.05 11.55
CA ASP A 46 10.87 0.02 12.14
C ASP A 46 11.22 1.20 13.07
N GLU A 47 10.23 2.00 13.48
CA GLU A 47 10.44 3.13 14.36
C GLU A 47 10.49 2.68 15.84
N LYS A 48 11.59 3.02 16.52
CA LYS A 48 11.69 2.83 17.98
C LYS A 48 10.90 3.93 18.69
N SER A 49 9.72 3.58 19.19
CA SER A 49 8.86 4.48 19.95
C SER A 49 8.39 3.82 21.23
N ALA A 50 8.45 4.56 22.35
CA ALA A 50 7.90 4.13 23.63
C ALA A 50 6.36 4.16 23.63
N ALA A 51 5.73 4.87 22.70
CA ALA A 51 4.29 4.95 22.54
C ALA A 51 3.70 3.78 21.71
N ARG A 52 4.53 2.82 21.27
CA ARG A 52 4.09 1.69 20.45
C ARG A 52 3.12 0.79 21.21
N LEU A 53 1.93 0.60 20.65
CA LEU A 53 0.85 -0.20 21.26
C LEU A 53 0.73 -1.61 20.68
N ASN A 54 1.17 -1.82 19.43
CA ASN A 54 1.08 -3.11 18.76
C ASN A 54 2.23 -3.32 17.77
N ARG A 55 2.38 -4.54 17.23
CA ARG A 55 3.40 -4.91 16.23
C ARG A 55 2.77 -5.59 15.04
N ARG A 56 3.19 -5.18 13.84
CA ARG A 56 2.86 -5.84 12.57
C ARG A 56 3.46 -7.25 12.56
N ASN A 57 2.67 -8.25 12.17
CA ASN A 57 3.15 -9.64 12.14
C ASN A 57 2.95 -10.32 10.77
N GLY A 58 3.10 -9.54 9.70
CA GLY A 58 3.10 -10.01 8.32
C GLY A 58 1.84 -9.58 7.57
N TYR A 59 1.47 -10.35 6.55
CA TYR A 59 0.36 -10.02 5.65
C TYR A 59 -0.56 -11.22 5.40
N ARG A 60 -1.78 -10.94 4.97
CA ARG A 60 -2.75 -11.88 4.40
C ARG A 60 -2.95 -11.54 2.93
N ASP A 61 -2.98 -12.57 2.10
CA ASP A 61 -3.26 -12.40 0.69
C ASP A 61 -4.76 -12.27 0.49
N ARG A 62 -5.17 -11.31 -0.33
CA ARG A 62 -6.56 -11.11 -0.69
C ARG A 62 -6.69 -10.55 -2.09
N THR A 63 -7.49 -11.24 -2.91
CA THR A 63 -7.93 -10.76 -4.21
C THR A 63 -9.07 -9.77 -4.06
N TRP A 64 -9.03 -8.66 -4.81
CA TRP A 64 -10.04 -7.62 -4.85
C TRP A 64 -10.42 -7.28 -6.28
N ASP A 65 -11.67 -7.56 -6.66
CA ASP A 65 -12.18 -7.24 -7.98
C ASP A 65 -12.66 -5.78 -8.04
N THR A 66 -12.14 -5.04 -9.02
CA THR A 66 -12.45 -3.63 -9.26
C THR A 66 -12.84 -3.40 -10.72
N ARG A 67 -13.32 -2.20 -11.04
CA ARG A 67 -13.61 -1.83 -12.45
C ARG A 67 -12.35 -1.77 -13.32
N ALA A 68 -11.18 -1.56 -12.73
CA ALA A 68 -9.89 -1.61 -13.42
C ALA A 68 -9.33 -3.04 -13.52
N GLY A 69 -10.11 -4.05 -13.13
CA GLY A 69 -9.73 -5.46 -13.10
C GLY A 69 -9.46 -5.98 -11.70
N THR A 70 -8.98 -7.21 -11.65
CA THR A 70 -8.65 -7.92 -10.41
C THR A 70 -7.29 -7.48 -9.88
N VAL A 71 -7.25 -7.10 -8.59
CA VAL A 71 -6.07 -6.62 -7.88
C VAL A 71 -5.72 -7.58 -6.75
N GLU A 72 -4.44 -7.91 -6.62
CA GLU A 72 -3.93 -8.68 -5.49
C GLU A 72 -3.44 -7.77 -4.37
N LEU A 73 -4.00 -7.93 -3.18
CA LEU A 73 -3.66 -7.15 -2.01
C LEU A 73 -2.94 -8.01 -0.96
N LYS A 74 -1.94 -7.41 -0.33
CA LYS A 74 -1.32 -7.88 0.92
C LYS A 74 -1.90 -7.06 2.06
N ILE A 75 -2.87 -7.61 2.78
CA ILE A 75 -3.52 -6.95 3.92
C ILE A 75 -2.63 -7.14 5.15
N PRO A 76 -2.14 -6.06 5.79
CA PRO A 76 -1.33 -6.17 6.99
C PRO A 76 -2.07 -6.89 8.12
N LYS A 77 -1.32 -7.68 8.89
CA LYS A 77 -1.80 -8.31 10.12
C LYS A 77 -1.35 -7.53 11.36
#